data_AF-A0A974YDS7-F1
#
_entry.id   AF-A0A974YDS7-F1
#
_cell.length_a   1.000
_cell.length_b   1.000
_cell.length_c   1.000
_cell.angle_alpha   90.00
_cell.angle_beta   90.00
_cell.angle_gamma   90.00
#
_symmetry.space_group_name_H-M   'P 1'
#
loop_
_entity.id
_entity.type
_entity.pdbx_description
1 polymer ?
#
loop_
_entity_poly.entity_id
_entity_poly.type
_entity_poly.pdbx_seq_one_letter_code
_entity_poly.pdbx_strand_id
1 'polypeptide(L)'
;MLIELPCPIPYVPPMNHDNYPNDYIRGILNSVKTIALVGASQNPARPSWIVTKYLLERGYDVIPINPGLAGGELLGKKVYASLKDVPGPIDMVEIFRNSEAAGPITDEALALDPLPKVLWMQLSVRNDEAAAKAEAKGLKVVMDRCPKIEFGRLSGEISWQGVNSRMLSAKKPVLSGKGFQKLSLNRP
;
A
#
# COMPACT_ATOMS: atom_id res chain seq x y z
N MET A 1 -46.02 -1.05 -20.36
CA MET A 1 -44.80 -0.29 -20.06
C MET A 1 -44.03 -1.08 -19.02
N LEU A 2 -43.10 -1.94 -19.44
CA LEU A 2 -42.28 -2.74 -18.55
C LEU A 2 -41.13 -1.84 -18.07
N ILE A 3 -41.19 -1.44 -16.81
CA ILE A 3 -40.10 -0.78 -16.10
C ILE A 3 -39.02 -1.85 -15.90
N GLU A 4 -37.92 -1.75 -16.66
CA GLU A 4 -36.72 -2.54 -16.37
C GLU A 4 -36.18 -2.08 -15.01
N LEU A 5 -36.29 -2.95 -14.01
CA LEU A 5 -35.63 -2.75 -12.72
C LEU A 5 -34.11 -2.84 -12.97
N PRO A 6 -33.32 -1.84 -12.54
CA PRO A 6 -31.87 -1.91 -12.69
C PRO A 6 -31.33 -3.17 -12.01
N CYS A 7 -30.44 -3.88 -12.71
CA CYS A 7 -29.77 -5.08 -12.21
C CYS A 7 -29.30 -4.84 -10.76
N PRO A 8 -29.61 -5.73 -9.80
CA PRO A 8 -29.15 -5.58 -8.43
C PRO A 8 -27.62 -5.46 -8.44
N ILE A 9 -27.13 -4.35 -7.89
CA ILE A 9 -25.70 -4.17 -7.59
C ILE A 9 -25.26 -5.38 -6.76
N PRO A 10 -24.21 -6.11 -7.18
CA PRO A 10 -23.76 -7.28 -6.43
C PRO A 10 -23.41 -6.85 -5.01
N TYR A 11 -24.02 -7.49 -4.01
CA TYR A 11 -23.68 -7.28 -2.62
C TYR A 11 -22.23 -7.73 -2.40
N VAL A 12 -21.33 -6.77 -2.20
CA VAL A 12 -19.97 -7.03 -1.75
C VAL A 12 -20.01 -6.93 -0.23
N PRO A 13 -19.81 -8.04 0.51
CA PRO A 13 -19.75 -7.96 1.96
C PRO A 13 -18.61 -7.02 2.37
N PRO A 14 -18.75 -6.30 3.51
CA PRO A 14 -17.70 -5.41 3.99
C PRO A 14 -16.39 -6.19 4.14
N MET A 15 -15.27 -5.54 3.80
CA MET A 15 -13.96 -6.17 3.86
C MET A 15 -13.65 -6.59 5.31
N ASN A 16 -13.25 -7.84 5.50
CA ASN A 16 -12.73 -8.26 6.80
C ASN A 16 -11.27 -7.81 6.93
N HIS A 17 -11.04 -6.73 7.68
CA HIS A 17 -9.72 -6.17 7.86
C HIS A 17 -8.76 -6.99 8.76
N ASP A 18 -9.23 -8.08 9.36
CA ASP A 18 -8.37 -9.03 10.08
C ASP A 18 -7.69 -10.02 9.11
N ASN A 19 -8.31 -10.28 7.95
CA ASN A 19 -7.84 -11.25 6.98
C ASN A 19 -8.11 -10.84 5.53
N TYR A 20 -7.04 -10.56 4.78
CA TYR A 20 -7.11 -10.22 3.36
C TYR A 20 -6.85 -11.43 2.48
N PRO A 21 -7.68 -11.68 1.45
CA PRO A 21 -7.35 -12.66 0.42
C PRO A 21 -6.01 -12.33 -0.25
N ASN A 22 -5.20 -13.36 -0.52
CA ASN A 22 -3.89 -13.18 -1.17
C ASN A 22 -4.00 -12.42 -2.50
N ASP A 23 -5.07 -12.68 -3.25
CA ASP A 23 -5.29 -12.11 -4.58
C ASP A 23 -5.68 -10.62 -4.50
N TYR A 24 -6.32 -10.22 -3.40
CA TYR A 24 -6.63 -8.81 -3.12
C TYR A 24 -5.33 -8.02 -2.91
N ILE A 25 -4.46 -8.51 -2.02
CA ILE A 25 -3.16 -7.87 -1.73
C ILE A 25 -2.26 -7.89 -2.96
N ARG A 26 -2.15 -9.05 -3.64
CA ARG A 26 -1.35 -9.17 -4.87
C ARG A 26 -1.85 -8.24 -5.96
N GLY A 27 -3.16 -8.15 -6.14
CA GLY A 27 -3.79 -7.25 -7.11
C GLY A 27 -3.47 -5.78 -6.83
N ILE A 28 -3.53 -5.35 -5.57
CA ILE A 28 -3.10 -4.00 -5.16
C ILE A 28 -1.64 -3.77 -5.54
N LEU A 29 -0.73 -4.61 -5.05
CA LEU A 29 0.71 -4.43 -5.24
C LEU A 29 1.12 -4.47 -6.73
N ASN A 30 0.45 -5.27 -7.57
CA ASN A 30 0.71 -5.28 -9.02
C ASN A 30 0.13 -4.05 -9.76
N SER A 31 -0.92 -3.42 -9.23
CA SER A 31 -1.62 -2.32 -9.91
C SER A 31 -1.06 -0.94 -9.55
N VAL A 32 -0.49 -0.80 -8.35
CA VAL A 32 0.05 0.45 -7.81
C VAL A 32 1.42 0.75 -8.43
N LYS A 33 1.63 1.98 -8.89
CA LYS A 33 2.93 2.47 -9.36
C LYS A 33 3.50 3.53 -8.42
N THR A 34 2.66 4.49 -8.02
CA THR A 34 3.06 5.63 -7.19
C THR A 34 2.55 5.48 -5.75
N ILE A 35 3.44 5.61 -4.77
CA ILE A 35 3.15 5.41 -3.34
C ILE A 35 3.53 6.67 -2.56
N ALA A 36 2.55 7.36 -1.98
CA ALA A 36 2.82 8.43 -1.03
C ALA A 36 2.99 7.84 0.38
N LEU A 37 4.21 7.90 0.92
CA LEU A 37 4.56 7.31 2.22
C LEU A 37 4.56 8.39 3.30
N VAL A 38 3.48 8.43 4.08
CA VAL A 38 3.23 9.40 5.13
C VAL A 38 3.90 8.98 6.44
N GLY A 39 4.76 9.85 6.98
CA GLY A 39 5.60 9.52 8.14
C GLY A 39 6.98 8.97 7.74
N ALA A 40 7.47 9.35 6.57
CA ALA A 40 8.81 9.00 6.11
C ALA A 40 9.88 9.48 7.10
N SER A 41 10.91 8.67 7.36
CA SER A 41 12.01 9.02 8.26
C SER A 41 13.34 8.90 7.55
N GLN A 42 14.28 9.80 7.84
CA GLN A 42 15.68 9.71 7.40
C GLN A 42 16.53 8.74 8.23
N ASN A 43 16.03 8.27 9.37
CA ASN A 43 16.77 7.35 10.23
C ASN A 43 16.70 5.92 9.65
N PRO A 44 17.84 5.30 9.27
CA PRO A 44 17.87 3.99 8.64
C PRO A 44 17.41 2.83 9.54
N ALA A 45 17.36 3.04 10.86
CA ALA A 45 16.81 2.06 11.79
C ALA A 45 15.28 2.07 11.85
N ARG A 46 14.61 3.07 11.26
CA ARG A 46 13.14 3.18 11.31
C ARG A 46 12.49 2.35 10.19
N PRO A 47 11.37 1.64 10.47
CA PRO A 47 10.67 0.86 9.47
C PRO A 47 10.30 1.63 8.20
N SER A 48 9.88 2.90 8.32
CA SER A 48 9.53 3.73 7.16
C SER A 48 10.69 3.93 6.19
N TRP A 49 11.93 4.08 6.69
CA TRP A 49 13.13 4.17 5.83
C TRP A 49 13.38 2.84 5.10
N ILE A 50 13.32 1.72 5.83
CA ILE A 50 13.58 0.38 5.30
C ILE A 50 12.55 0.01 4.21
N VAL A 51 11.28 0.31 4.46
CA VAL A 51 10.19 0.04 3.51
C VAL A 51 10.30 0.94 2.29
N THR A 52 10.60 2.25 2.46
CA THR A 52 10.87 3.17 1.34
C THR A 52 11.96 2.60 0.43
N LYS A 53 13.11 2.21 1.01
CA LYS A 53 14.23 1.63 0.25
C LYS A 53 13.82 0.38 -0.51
N TYR A 54 13.13 -0.54 0.17
CA TYR A 54 12.68 -1.79 -0.44
C TYR A 54 11.74 -1.56 -1.62
N LEU A 55 10.75 -0.66 -1.47
CA LEU A 55 9.78 -0.38 -2.53
C LEU A 55 10.41 0.33 -3.73
N LEU A 56 11.35 1.27 -3.51
CA LEU A 56 12.14 1.86 -4.59
C LEU A 56 12.94 0.80 -5.35
N GLU A 57 13.58 -0.12 -4.64
CA GLU A 57 14.31 -1.26 -5.22
C GLU A 57 13.43 -2.28 -5.95
N ARG A 58 12.10 -2.22 -5.76
CA ARG A 58 11.09 -2.99 -6.51
C ARG A 58 10.55 -2.24 -7.71
N GLY A 59 10.95 -0.99 -7.90
CA GLY A 59 10.54 -0.16 -9.03
C GLY A 59 9.23 0.59 -8.82
N TYR A 60 8.72 0.68 -7.59
CA TYR A 60 7.67 1.64 -7.26
C TYR A 60 8.24 3.05 -7.23
N ASP A 61 7.41 4.03 -7.58
CA ASP A 61 7.72 5.43 -7.37
C ASP A 61 7.25 5.86 -5.98
N VAL A 62 8.15 5.87 -5.01
CA VAL A 62 7.83 6.23 -3.61
C VAL A 62 8.07 7.71 -3.39
N ILE A 63 7.04 8.39 -2.90
CA ILE A 63 7.02 9.82 -2.60
C ILE A 63 6.98 10.00 -1.08
N PRO A 64 8.09 10.38 -0.43
CA PRO A 64 8.14 10.52 1.01
C PRO A 64 7.43 11.80 1.48
N ILE A 65 6.55 11.66 2.47
CA ILE A 65 5.81 12.77 3.08
C ILE A 65 6.20 12.89 4.55
N ASN A 66 6.81 14.04 4.90
CA ASN A 66 7.14 14.43 6.26
C ASN A 66 7.37 15.96 6.35
N PRO A 67 6.51 16.72 7.08
CA PRO A 67 6.67 18.16 7.27
C PRO A 67 8.05 18.57 7.81
N GLY A 68 8.62 17.80 8.73
CA GLY A 68 9.92 18.12 9.36
C GLY A 68 11.14 17.89 8.48
N LEU A 69 10.96 17.26 7.31
CA LEU A 69 12.02 16.98 6.33
C LEU A 69 11.72 17.61 4.95
N ALA A 70 10.63 18.38 4.85
CA ALA A 70 10.15 18.90 3.59
C ALA A 70 11.19 19.78 2.89
N GLY A 71 11.28 19.63 1.55
CA GLY A 71 12.29 20.31 0.73
C GLY A 71 13.65 19.61 0.68
N GLY A 72 13.90 18.63 1.56
CA GLY A 72 15.06 17.76 1.49
C GLY A 72 14.87 16.57 0.56
N GLU A 73 15.82 15.64 0.64
CA GLU A 73 15.80 14.38 -0.10
C GLU A 73 15.89 13.17 0.84
N LEU A 74 15.19 12.10 0.47
CA LEU A 74 15.27 10.79 1.11
C LEU A 74 15.45 9.73 0.03
N LEU A 75 16.58 9.02 0.05
CA LEU A 75 16.88 7.94 -0.92
C LEU A 75 16.76 8.41 -2.39
N GLY A 76 17.17 9.65 -2.67
CA GLY A 76 17.09 10.26 -4.01
C GLY A 76 15.68 10.70 -4.42
N LYS A 77 14.73 10.76 -3.48
CA LYS A 77 13.37 11.27 -3.69
C LYS A 77 13.15 12.55 -2.91
N LYS A 78 12.53 13.55 -3.53
CA LYS A 78 12.14 14.80 -2.87
C LYS A 78 11.11 14.52 -1.78
N VAL A 79 11.29 15.13 -0.61
CA VAL A 79 10.35 15.03 0.52
C VAL A 79 9.36 16.20 0.48
N TYR A 80 8.08 15.87 0.59
CA TYR A 80 6.99 16.84 0.65
C TYR A 80 6.45 16.98 2.07
N ALA A 81 5.86 18.14 2.39
CA ALA A 81 5.30 18.37 3.71
C ALA A 81 3.95 17.65 3.89
N SER A 82 3.10 17.69 2.87
CA SER A 82 1.76 17.11 2.89
C SER A 82 1.38 16.44 1.56
N LEU A 83 0.29 15.68 1.56
CA LEU A 83 -0.18 14.96 0.38
C LEU A 83 -0.54 15.89 -0.78
N LYS A 84 -1.13 17.06 -0.49
CA LYS A 84 -1.52 18.07 -1.50
C LYS A 84 -0.34 18.74 -2.21
N ASP A 85 0.87 18.67 -1.64
CA ASP A 85 2.06 19.30 -2.22
C ASP A 85 2.70 18.41 -3.30
N VAL A 86 2.24 17.17 -3.43
CA VAL A 86 2.79 16.19 -4.37
C VAL A 86 2.35 16.52 -5.80
N PRO A 87 3.28 16.69 -6.75
CA PRO A 87 2.92 16.92 -8.14
C PRO A 87 2.52 15.60 -8.80
N GLY A 88 1.26 15.51 -9.21
CA GLY A 88 0.73 14.40 -10.01
C GLY A 88 -0.02 13.33 -9.21
N PRO A 89 -0.46 12.27 -9.89
CA PRO A 89 -1.35 11.26 -9.31
C PRO A 89 -0.63 10.35 -8.31
N ILE A 90 -1.32 10.02 -7.22
CA ILE A 90 -0.90 9.03 -6.22
C ILE A 90 -1.81 7.81 -6.34
N ASP A 91 -1.26 6.61 -6.55
CA ASP A 91 -2.06 5.39 -6.61
C ASP A 91 -2.39 4.86 -5.20
N MET A 92 -1.43 4.94 -4.28
CA MET A 92 -1.55 4.42 -2.91
C MET A 92 -1.01 5.41 -1.88
N VAL A 93 -1.77 5.63 -0.80
CA VAL A 93 -1.31 6.36 0.39
C VAL A 93 -0.96 5.34 1.49
N GLU A 94 0.32 5.30 1.88
CA GLU A 94 0.85 4.40 2.92
C GLU A 94 1.13 5.18 4.22
N ILE A 95 0.51 4.78 5.32
CA ILE A 95 0.51 5.51 6.60
C ILE A 95 1.43 4.83 7.62
N PHE A 96 2.52 5.51 7.99
CA PHE A 96 3.46 5.15 9.08
C PHE A 96 3.25 5.99 10.35
N ARG A 97 2.10 6.65 10.49
CA ARG A 97 1.70 7.39 11.70
C ARG A 97 0.79 6.53 12.56
N ASN A 98 0.64 6.87 13.84
CA ASN A 98 -0.22 6.14 14.78
C ASN A 98 -1.69 6.13 14.32
N SER A 99 -2.50 5.21 14.86
CA SER A 99 -3.91 5.04 14.48
C SER A 99 -4.77 6.30 14.63
N GLU A 100 -4.47 7.14 15.61
CA GLU A 100 -5.15 8.43 15.83
C GLU A 100 -4.93 9.41 14.68
N ALA A 101 -3.74 9.41 14.07
CA ALA A 101 -3.44 10.25 12.92
C ALA A 101 -3.97 9.68 11.60
N ALA A 102 -4.36 8.39 11.55
CA ALA A 102 -4.80 7.76 10.32
C ALA A 102 -6.10 8.37 9.76
N GLY A 103 -7.02 8.80 10.63
CA GLY A 103 -8.27 9.48 10.23
C GLY A 103 -8.01 10.76 9.44
N PRO A 104 -7.37 11.78 10.03
CA PRO A 104 -7.04 13.02 9.33
C PRO A 104 -6.22 12.81 8.04
N ILE A 105 -5.28 11.88 8.03
CA ILE A 105 -4.50 11.56 6.81
C ILE A 105 -5.39 10.94 5.73
N THR A 106 -6.40 10.15 6.12
CA THR A 106 -7.38 9.62 5.19
C THR A 106 -8.23 10.73 4.60
N ASP A 107 -8.65 11.70 5.41
CA ASP A 107 -9.39 12.87 4.92
C ASP A 107 -8.55 13.69 3.91
N GLU A 108 -7.25 13.87 4.17
CA GLU A 108 -6.32 14.48 3.20
C GLU A 108 -6.23 13.67 1.90
N ALA A 109 -6.12 12.34 1.99
CA ALA A 109 -6.05 11.47 0.83
C ALA A 109 -7.33 11.51 -0.01
N LEU A 110 -8.49 11.61 0.63
CA LEU A 110 -9.80 11.71 -0.02
C LEU A 110 -10.06 13.07 -0.67
N ALA A 111 -9.30 14.10 -0.31
CA ALA A 111 -9.36 15.43 -0.90
C ALA A 111 -8.48 15.59 -2.16
N LEU A 112 -7.66 14.58 -2.49
CA LEU A 112 -6.80 14.63 -3.67
C LEU A 112 -7.60 14.43 -4.95
N ASP A 113 -7.14 15.08 -6.02
CA ASP A 113 -7.61 14.89 -7.39
C ASP A 113 -6.41 14.71 -8.32
N PRO A 114 -6.23 13.54 -8.96
CA PRO A 114 -7.11 12.38 -8.92
C PRO A 114 -7.09 11.62 -7.58
N LEU A 115 -8.23 11.03 -7.23
CA LEU A 115 -8.42 10.23 -6.03
C LEU A 115 -7.49 8.99 -6.03
N PRO A 116 -6.78 8.70 -4.94
CA PRO A 116 -6.00 7.48 -4.81
C PRO A 116 -6.88 6.23 -4.93
N LYS A 117 -6.27 5.13 -5.36
CA LYS A 117 -6.97 3.83 -5.49
C LYS A 117 -6.91 3.03 -4.20
N VAL A 118 -5.90 3.28 -3.37
CA VAL A 118 -5.57 2.44 -2.22
C VAL A 118 -5.18 3.30 -1.02
N LEU A 119 -5.74 2.96 0.14
CA LEU A 119 -5.29 3.42 1.45
C LEU A 119 -4.65 2.23 2.19
N TRP A 120 -3.41 2.40 2.65
CA TRP A 120 -2.65 1.35 3.30
C TRP A 120 -2.12 1.80 4.66
N MET A 121 -2.63 1.22 5.74
CA MET A 121 -2.15 1.47 7.10
C MET A 121 -1.14 0.40 7.51
N GLN A 122 0.04 0.85 7.97
CA GLN A 122 1.13 -0.05 8.37
C GLN A 122 0.77 -0.94 9.56
N LEU A 123 1.70 -1.86 9.87
CA LEU A 123 1.67 -2.65 11.09
C LEU A 123 1.41 -1.77 12.31
N SER A 124 0.55 -2.23 13.22
CA SER A 124 0.04 -1.54 14.40
C SER A 124 -0.78 -0.28 14.15
N VAL A 125 -1.12 0.03 12.89
CA VAL A 125 -1.98 1.16 12.52
C VAL A 125 -3.32 0.59 12.04
N ARG A 126 -4.37 0.86 12.81
CA ARG A 126 -5.74 0.45 12.53
C ARG A 126 -6.72 1.56 12.90
N ASN A 127 -7.58 1.92 11.96
CA ASN A 127 -8.66 2.88 12.17
C ASN A 127 -9.86 2.48 11.30
N ASP A 128 -10.82 1.76 11.90
CA ASP A 128 -11.97 1.20 11.17
C ASP A 128 -12.92 2.30 10.63
N GLU A 129 -13.03 3.45 11.29
CA GLU A 129 -13.83 4.58 10.80
C GLU A 129 -13.21 5.18 9.53
N ALA A 130 -11.89 5.38 9.53
CA ALA A 130 -11.16 5.86 8.36
C ALA A 130 -11.23 4.85 7.20
N ALA A 131 -11.15 3.56 7.50
CA ALA A 131 -11.34 2.50 6.51
C ALA A 131 -12.73 2.59 5.86
N ALA A 132 -13.80 2.66 6.67
CA ALA A 132 -15.17 2.77 6.17
C ALA A 132 -15.39 4.02 5.30
N LYS A 133 -14.82 5.17 5.71
CA LYS A 133 -14.85 6.42 4.93
C LYS A 133 -14.17 6.26 3.56
N ALA A 134 -13.00 5.63 3.53
CA ALA A 134 -12.25 5.41 2.29
C ALA A 134 -12.96 4.42 1.36
N GLU A 135 -13.49 3.31 1.90
CA GLU A 135 -14.26 2.32 1.13
C GLU A 135 -15.55 2.91 0.54
N ALA A 136 -16.25 3.78 1.29
CA ALA A 136 -17.43 4.49 0.80
C ALA A 136 -17.12 5.42 -0.39
N LYS A 137 -15.86 5.84 -0.55
CA LYS A 137 -15.36 6.62 -1.70
C LYS A 137 -14.77 5.74 -2.81
N GLY A 138 -14.78 4.42 -2.64
CA GLY A 138 -14.32 3.45 -3.64
C GLY A 138 -12.83 3.08 -3.55
N LEU A 139 -12.13 3.49 -2.49
CA LEU A 139 -10.74 3.07 -2.26
C LEU A 139 -10.70 1.62 -1.80
N LYS A 140 -9.67 0.89 -2.21
CA LYS A 140 -9.27 -0.35 -1.55
C LYS A 140 -8.53 -0.03 -0.26
N VAL A 141 -8.90 -0.67 0.84
CA VAL A 141 -8.24 -0.45 2.14
C VAL A 141 -7.48 -1.70 2.57
N VAL A 142 -6.30 -1.48 3.14
CA VAL A 142 -5.51 -2.48 3.86
C VAL A 142 -5.05 -1.86 5.19
N MET A 143 -5.26 -2.57 6.29
CA MET A 143 -4.84 -2.17 7.64
C MET A 143 -3.96 -3.24 8.28
N ASP A 144 -3.08 -2.82 9.19
CA ASP A 144 -2.18 -3.68 9.95
C ASP A 144 -1.38 -4.67 9.06
N ARG A 145 -0.86 -4.18 7.94
CA ARG A 145 0.01 -4.95 7.03
C ARG A 145 1.18 -4.10 6.56
N CYS A 146 2.29 -4.74 6.23
CA CYS A 146 3.44 -4.07 5.61
C CYS A 146 3.59 -4.52 4.15
N PRO A 147 3.59 -3.61 3.14
CA PRO A 147 3.79 -3.96 1.74
C PRO A 147 5.08 -4.74 1.51
N LYS A 148 6.17 -4.43 2.22
CA LYS A 148 7.43 -5.19 2.14
C LYS A 148 7.25 -6.65 2.58
N ILE A 149 6.56 -6.87 3.71
CA ILE A 149 6.31 -8.23 4.23
C ILE A 149 5.37 -8.97 3.30
N GLU A 150 4.25 -8.34 2.90
CA GLU A 150 3.28 -8.94 2.00
C GLU A 150 3.88 -9.26 0.62
N PHE A 151 4.71 -8.36 0.07
CA PHE A 151 5.41 -8.62 -1.18
C PHE A 151 6.31 -9.84 -1.03
N GLY A 152 7.17 -9.88 0.00
CA GLY A 152 8.06 -11.00 0.24
C GLY A 152 7.33 -12.32 0.51
N ARG A 153 6.18 -12.25 1.18
CA ARG A 153 5.28 -13.38 1.44
C ARG A 153 4.76 -13.93 0.12
N LEU A 154 4.17 -13.07 -0.71
CA LEU A 154 3.48 -13.42 -1.96
C LEU A 154 4.43 -13.78 -3.11
N SER A 155 5.64 -13.21 -3.14
CA SER A 155 6.70 -13.59 -4.07
C SER A 155 7.39 -14.90 -3.68
N GLY A 156 7.33 -15.26 -2.39
CA GLY A 156 7.98 -16.43 -1.81
C GLY A 156 9.39 -16.16 -1.25
N GLU A 157 9.90 -14.94 -1.32
CA GLU A 157 11.27 -14.59 -0.92
C GLU A 157 11.53 -14.82 0.56
N ILE A 158 10.59 -14.46 1.42
CA ILE A 158 10.78 -14.63 2.88
C ILE A 158 10.67 -16.11 3.28
N SER A 159 9.99 -16.94 2.48
CA SER A 159 9.92 -18.39 2.71
C SER A 159 11.27 -19.06 2.52
N TRP A 160 12.07 -18.59 1.56
CA TRP A 160 13.46 -19.05 1.40
C TRP A 160 14.34 -18.74 2.63
N GLN A 161 13.96 -17.75 3.42
CA GLN A 161 14.64 -17.37 4.65
C GLN A 161 14.07 -18.09 5.90
N GLY A 162 13.21 -19.09 5.71
CA GLY A 162 12.59 -19.86 6.79
C GLY A 162 11.39 -19.18 7.46
N VAL A 163 10.89 -18.06 6.92
CA VAL A 163 9.70 -17.38 7.46
C VAL A 163 8.43 -18.04 6.93
N ASN A 164 7.52 -18.40 7.83
CA ASN A 164 6.21 -18.95 7.47
C ASN A 164 5.37 -17.90 6.71
N SER A 165 5.17 -18.13 5.41
CA SER A 165 4.37 -17.24 4.54
C SER A 165 2.88 -17.55 4.53
N ARG A 166 2.46 -18.61 5.24
CA ARG A 166 1.10 -19.18 5.24
C ARG A 166 0.58 -19.46 3.82
N MET A 167 1.50 -19.76 2.90
CA MET A 167 1.19 -20.17 1.54
C MET A 167 1.96 -21.43 1.17
N LEU A 168 1.23 -22.41 0.67
CA LEU A 168 1.77 -23.62 0.07
C LEU A 168 1.47 -23.55 -1.43
N SER A 169 2.48 -23.80 -2.26
CA SER A 169 2.30 -23.87 -3.72
C SER A 169 3.39 -24.72 -4.35
N ALA A 170 2.96 -25.62 -5.23
CA ALA A 170 3.84 -26.47 -6.04
C ALA A 170 4.39 -25.76 -7.29
N LYS A 171 3.92 -24.54 -7.60
CA LYS A 171 4.36 -23.78 -8.79
C LYS A 171 5.69 -23.11 -8.54
N LYS A 172 6.62 -23.17 -9.49
CA LYS A 172 7.94 -22.51 -9.37
C LYS A 172 7.77 -20.98 -9.24
N PRO A 173 8.48 -20.32 -8.31
CA PRO A 173 8.51 -18.86 -8.26
C PRO A 173 9.12 -18.24 -9.53
N VAL A 174 8.61 -17.08 -9.92
CA VAL A 174 9.05 -16.36 -11.12
C VAL A 174 10.05 -15.28 -10.70
N LEU A 175 11.24 -15.28 -11.32
CA LEU A 175 12.23 -14.23 -11.10
C LEU A 175 11.73 -12.91 -11.69
N SER A 176 12.01 -11.82 -10.98
CA SER A 176 11.89 -10.47 -11.50
C SER A 176 12.84 -10.30 -12.69
N GLY A 177 12.36 -9.68 -13.77
CA GLY A 177 13.22 -9.30 -14.91
C GLY A 177 14.25 -8.22 -14.57
N LYS A 178 14.22 -7.68 -13.34
CA LYS A 178 15.17 -6.68 -12.83
C LYS A 178 15.75 -7.12 -11.49
N GLY A 179 17.06 -6.91 -11.33
CA GLY A 179 17.82 -7.21 -10.11
C GLY A 179 18.37 -8.64 -10.06
N PHE A 180 19.17 -8.92 -9.03
CA PHE A 180 19.79 -10.23 -8.81
C PHE A 180 18.93 -11.07 -7.85
N GLN A 181 18.53 -12.27 -8.28
CA GLN A 181 17.77 -13.25 -7.47
C GLN A 181 16.51 -12.69 -6.77
N LYS A 182 15.88 -11.66 -7.34
CA LYS A 182 14.60 -11.12 -6.86
C LYS A 182 13.45 -11.92 -7.46
N LEU A 183 12.46 -12.28 -6.65
CA LEU A 183 11.22 -12.92 -7.12
C LEU A 183 10.16 -11.85 -7.39
N SER A 184 9.22 -12.16 -8.28
CA SER A 184 8.10 -11.28 -8.66
C SER A 184 6.79 -11.76 -8.05
N LEU A 185 5.80 -10.86 -8.04
CA LEU A 185 4.41 -11.19 -7.65
C LEU A 185 3.65 -11.94 -8.73
N ASN A 186 4.21 -12.10 -9.93
CA ASN A 186 3.57 -12.75 -11.09
C ASN A 186 3.62 -14.28 -11.00
N ARG A 187 3.63 -14.83 -9.79
CA ARG A 187 3.49 -16.26 -9.58
C ARG A 187 2.07 -16.67 -10.00
N PRO A 188 1.92 -17.62 -10.94
CA PRO A 188 0.61 -18.04 -11.43
C PRO A 188 -0.17 -18.87 -10.41
#